data_AF-M6K6B8-F1
#
_entry.id   AF-M6K6B8-F1
#
_cell.length_a   1.000
_cell.length_b   1.000
_cell.length_c   1.000
_cell.angle_alpha   90.00
_cell.angle_beta   90.00
_cell.angle_gamma   90.00
#
_symmetry.space_group_name_H-M   'P 1'
#
loop_
_entity.id
_entity.type
_entity.pdbx_description
1 polymer ?
#
loop_
_entity_poly.entity_id
_entity_poly.type
_entity_poly.pdbx_seq_one_letter_code
_entity_poly.pdbx_strand_id
1 'polypeptide(L)'
;MIQKSILIFLVFLSFVVCKKDSNDDDLTVAALAALSGGYCNGSSANTGITVSKGTATLDASSGCVTGVTTCMDSALPTWIKNNFKCSVAYVSGSSYIFKSQNVPNTKSYYYGSSSPLFETLPTGNMPAGNNSVSSQKFVYTIPSSPIKGSGTVGTQGGLVSIGITVNGLAIFNNAANPPDTLAVEAQTFDNFGGHPQNTGVYHHHAAVTKVSNNDSNLIGVILDGYAIYGKNAITELRQLEMTLSQLIWIICMGIQKLRFTFLLQLITITLLLMLLQGLTL
;
A
#
# COMPACT_ATOMS: atom_id res chain seq x y z
N MET A 1 -13.68 -47.90 -3.78
CA MET A 1 -12.23 -48.21 -3.87
C MET A 1 -11.34 -46.96 -4.00
N ILE A 2 -11.73 -45.80 -3.45
CA ILE A 2 -10.99 -44.53 -3.59
C ILE A 2 -10.33 -44.05 -2.27
N GLN A 3 -10.68 -44.64 -1.12
CA GLN A 3 -10.10 -44.24 0.19
C GLN A 3 -8.73 -44.83 0.52
N LYS A 4 -8.31 -45.93 -0.13
CA LYS A 4 -7.02 -46.58 0.19
C LYS A 4 -5.82 -45.96 -0.52
N SER A 5 -6.03 -45.22 -1.61
CA SER A 5 -4.94 -44.59 -2.38
C SER A 5 -4.47 -43.26 -1.80
N ILE A 6 -5.32 -42.54 -1.07
CA ILE A 6 -4.99 -41.24 -0.45
C ILE A 6 -4.09 -41.43 0.79
N LEU A 7 -4.29 -42.50 1.54
CA LEU A 7 -3.50 -42.80 2.74
C LEU A 7 -2.07 -43.26 2.39
N ILE A 8 -1.89 -43.95 1.26
CA ILE A 8 -0.57 -44.37 0.78
C ILE A 8 0.23 -43.17 0.24
N PHE A 9 -0.43 -42.18 -0.36
CA PHE A 9 0.22 -40.96 -0.85
C PHE A 9 0.65 -40.02 0.29
N LEU A 10 -0.13 -39.93 1.37
CA LEU A 10 0.23 -39.17 2.58
C LEU A 10 1.38 -39.81 3.37
N VAL A 11 1.47 -41.15 3.40
CA VAL A 11 2.56 -41.86 4.09
C VAL A 11 3.88 -41.76 3.31
N PHE A 12 3.85 -41.75 1.97
CA PHE A 12 5.07 -41.56 1.17
C PHE A 12 5.68 -40.16 1.30
N LEU A 13 4.86 -39.11 1.51
CA LEU A 13 5.36 -37.75 1.68
C LEU A 13 6.05 -37.54 3.04
N SER A 14 5.65 -38.30 4.07
CA SER A 14 6.32 -38.30 5.38
C SER A 14 7.69 -38.98 5.39
N PHE A 15 8.01 -39.85 4.42
CA PHE A 15 9.34 -40.49 4.34
C PHE A 15 10.39 -39.64 3.63
N VAL A 16 9.99 -38.65 2.81
CA VAL A 16 10.94 -37.76 2.12
C VAL A 16 11.49 -36.66 3.05
N VAL A 17 10.77 -36.33 4.14
CA VAL A 17 11.19 -35.30 5.11
C VAL A 17 12.22 -35.82 6.13
N CYS A 18 12.48 -37.13 6.16
CA CYS A 18 13.52 -37.73 7.01
C CYS A 18 14.73 -38.17 6.17
N LYS A 19 15.34 -37.24 5.44
CA LYS A 19 16.77 -37.35 5.10
C LYS A 19 17.40 -35.98 5.24
N LYS A 20 17.73 -35.64 6.48
CA LYS A 20 18.62 -34.53 6.82
C LYS A 20 20.02 -34.93 6.38
N ASP A 21 20.45 -34.40 5.24
CA ASP A 21 21.87 -34.22 4.95
C ASP A 21 22.10 -32.71 4.77
N SER A 22 23.08 -32.22 5.51
CA SER A 22 23.42 -30.82 5.64
C SER A 22 23.87 -30.26 4.29
N ASN A 23 23.12 -29.28 3.77
CA ASN A 23 23.56 -27.98 3.22
C ASN A 23 22.54 -27.48 2.18
N ASP A 24 22.11 -26.23 2.37
CA ASP A 24 21.42 -25.35 1.40
C ASP A 24 19.96 -25.66 1.04
N ASP A 25 19.01 -25.33 1.93
CA ASP A 25 17.56 -25.42 1.66
C ASP A 25 16.75 -24.23 2.24
N ASP A 26 16.98 -23.01 1.73
CA ASP A 26 16.10 -21.85 1.98
C ASP A 26 15.05 -21.66 0.86
N LEU A 27 15.21 -22.38 -0.27
CA LEU A 27 14.38 -22.23 -1.46
C LEU A 27 13.15 -23.16 -1.46
N THR A 28 13.26 -24.32 -0.81
CA THR A 28 12.23 -25.38 -0.80
C THR A 28 11.13 -25.11 0.22
N VAL A 29 11.45 -24.47 1.36
CA VAL A 29 10.46 -24.08 2.39
C VAL A 29 9.62 -22.88 1.94
N ALA A 30 10.23 -21.91 1.25
CA ALA A 30 9.53 -20.77 0.67
C ALA A 30 8.55 -21.19 -0.45
N ALA A 31 8.93 -22.19 -1.26
CA ALA A 31 8.08 -22.73 -2.31
C ALA A 31 6.84 -23.48 -1.77
N LEU A 32 6.94 -24.11 -0.60
CA LEU A 32 5.82 -24.82 0.02
C LEU A 32 4.83 -23.88 0.71
N ALA A 33 5.31 -22.75 1.27
CA ALA A 33 4.47 -21.71 1.84
C ALA A 33 3.60 -21.01 0.78
N ALA A 34 4.06 -20.91 -0.47
CA ALA A 34 3.32 -20.30 -1.58
C ALA A 34 2.10 -21.13 -2.05
N LEU A 35 1.99 -22.40 -1.66
CA LEU A 35 0.94 -23.33 -2.13
C LEU A 35 -0.16 -23.60 -1.09
N SER A 36 0.02 -23.14 0.15
CA SER A 36 -1.06 -23.10 1.14
C SER A 36 -1.48 -21.64 1.31
N GLY A 37 -2.77 -21.33 1.44
CA GLY A 37 -3.24 -19.99 1.79
C GLY A 37 -2.82 -19.52 3.19
N GLY A 38 -1.63 -19.90 3.65
CA GLY A 38 -0.99 -19.47 4.87
C GLY A 38 -0.28 -18.15 4.63
N TYR A 39 -0.61 -17.18 5.47
CA TYR A 39 0.15 -15.94 5.57
C TYR A 39 1.63 -16.26 5.84
N CYS A 40 2.52 -15.52 5.19
CA CYS A 40 3.96 -15.68 5.39
C CYS A 40 4.40 -15.05 6.74
N ASN A 41 5.53 -15.51 7.29
CA ASN A 41 6.17 -14.86 8.44
C ASN A 41 7.09 -13.73 7.96
N GLY A 42 6.60 -12.49 8.02
CA GLY A 42 7.34 -11.33 7.50
C GLY A 42 8.61 -10.99 8.30
N SER A 43 8.70 -11.42 9.56
CA SER A 43 9.87 -11.16 10.40
C SER A 43 11.10 -11.89 9.86
N SER A 44 10.92 -13.14 9.44
CA SER A 44 11.99 -14.01 8.90
C SER A 44 12.13 -13.94 7.38
N ALA A 45 11.12 -13.42 6.67
CA ALA A 45 11.16 -13.37 5.21
C ALA A 45 12.25 -12.42 4.68
N ASN A 46 12.90 -12.87 3.61
CA ASN A 46 13.81 -12.05 2.80
C ASN A 46 13.02 -11.23 1.78
N THR A 47 13.60 -10.13 1.30
CA THR A 47 13.04 -9.30 0.23
C THR A 47 13.31 -9.87 -1.17
N GLY A 48 13.88 -11.08 -1.22
CA GLY A 48 14.33 -11.74 -2.44
C GLY A 48 15.80 -11.51 -2.74
N ILE A 49 16.17 -11.64 -4.02
CA ILE A 49 17.55 -11.54 -4.51
C ILE A 49 17.82 -10.16 -5.15
N THR A 50 19.10 -9.84 -5.31
CA THR A 50 19.53 -8.65 -6.07
C THR A 50 19.08 -8.79 -7.52
N VAL A 51 18.27 -7.84 -7.98
CA VAL A 51 17.87 -7.68 -9.37
C VAL A 51 18.95 -6.92 -10.13
N SER A 52 19.42 -7.51 -11.22
CA SER A 52 20.29 -6.84 -12.19
C SER A 52 19.46 -5.98 -13.13
N LYS A 53 19.86 -4.72 -13.34
CA LYS A 53 19.17 -3.81 -14.24
C LYS A 53 18.98 -4.43 -15.64
N GLY A 54 20.05 -4.95 -16.23
CA GLY A 54 20.06 -5.39 -17.63
C GLY A 54 19.30 -6.68 -17.92
N THR A 55 18.83 -7.40 -16.91
CA THR A 55 18.14 -8.69 -17.06
C THR A 55 16.81 -8.75 -16.30
N ALA A 56 16.35 -7.62 -15.74
CA ALA A 56 15.12 -7.59 -14.96
C ALA A 56 13.90 -7.97 -15.82
N THR A 57 13.04 -8.83 -15.28
CA THR A 57 11.81 -9.30 -15.93
C THR A 57 10.65 -9.23 -14.95
N LEU A 58 9.42 -9.06 -15.44
CA LEU A 58 8.23 -9.13 -14.60
C LEU A 58 7.79 -10.59 -14.44
N ASP A 59 7.59 -11.04 -13.21
CA ASP A 59 6.86 -12.27 -12.92
C ASP A 59 5.36 -11.97 -12.94
N ALA A 60 4.66 -12.55 -13.91
CA ALA A 60 3.22 -12.34 -14.08
C ALA A 60 2.39 -12.88 -12.90
N SER A 61 2.90 -13.86 -12.15
CA SER A 61 2.18 -14.48 -11.05
C SER A 61 2.16 -13.58 -9.82
N SER A 62 3.32 -13.01 -9.48
CA SER A 62 3.45 -12.10 -8.33
C SER A 62 3.15 -10.64 -8.68
N GLY A 63 3.25 -10.26 -9.96
CA GLY A 63 3.20 -8.86 -10.40
C GLY A 63 4.38 -8.03 -9.89
N CYS A 64 5.50 -8.68 -9.57
CA CYS A 64 6.76 -8.11 -9.12
C CYS A 64 7.90 -8.47 -10.07
N VAL A 65 9.04 -7.79 -9.95
CA VAL A 65 10.23 -8.18 -10.70
C VAL A 65 10.70 -9.56 -10.22
N THR A 66 11.07 -10.44 -11.16
CA THR A 66 11.53 -11.80 -10.87
C THR A 66 12.63 -11.78 -9.81
N GLY A 67 12.41 -12.54 -8.74
CA GLY A 67 13.31 -12.59 -7.59
C GLY A 67 13.02 -11.57 -6.49
N VAL A 68 12.02 -10.71 -6.63
CA VAL A 68 11.50 -9.84 -5.55
C VAL A 68 10.34 -10.52 -4.84
N THR A 69 10.39 -10.57 -3.51
CA THR A 69 9.38 -11.26 -2.68
C THR A 69 8.26 -10.31 -2.26
N THR A 70 7.02 -10.80 -2.32
CA THR A 70 5.89 -10.22 -1.58
C THR A 70 5.60 -11.08 -0.36
N CYS A 71 5.58 -10.47 0.82
CA CYS A 71 5.20 -11.17 2.04
C CYS A 71 4.51 -10.21 3.01
N MET A 72 3.20 -10.36 3.19
CA MET A 72 2.41 -9.59 4.17
C MET A 72 2.01 -10.51 5.32
N ASP A 73 2.58 -10.26 6.51
CA ASP A 73 2.28 -11.05 7.71
C ASP A 73 0.79 -10.98 8.10
N SER A 74 0.26 -12.10 8.61
CA SER A 74 -1.13 -12.22 9.08
C SER A 74 -1.57 -11.13 10.07
N ALA A 75 -0.65 -10.68 10.92
CA ALA A 75 -0.91 -9.70 11.99
C ALA A 75 -1.10 -8.27 11.46
N LEU A 76 -0.75 -8.01 10.20
CA LEU A 76 -0.96 -6.70 9.59
C LEU A 76 -2.46 -6.41 9.39
N PRO A 77 -2.86 -5.13 9.46
CA PRO A 77 -4.21 -4.73 9.10
C PRO A 77 -4.51 -5.02 7.63
N THR A 78 -5.78 -5.26 7.30
CA THR A 78 -6.24 -5.62 5.96
C THR A 78 -5.88 -4.57 4.91
N TRP A 79 -5.88 -3.28 5.25
CA TRP A 79 -5.48 -2.21 4.34
C TRP A 79 -4.00 -2.30 3.91
N ILE A 80 -3.12 -2.92 4.71
CA ILE A 80 -1.75 -3.22 4.29
C ILE A 80 -1.76 -4.51 3.48
N LYS A 81 -2.30 -5.60 4.04
CA LYS A 81 -2.25 -6.94 3.43
C LYS A 81 -2.80 -7.00 2.00
N ASN A 82 -3.87 -6.24 1.75
CA ASN A 82 -4.59 -6.31 0.47
C ASN A 82 -4.04 -5.34 -0.59
N ASN A 83 -3.20 -4.37 -0.19
CA ASN A 83 -2.77 -3.32 -1.10
C ASN A 83 -1.27 -3.36 -1.38
N PHE A 84 -0.43 -3.84 -0.44
CA PHE A 84 1.02 -3.84 -0.61
C PHE A 84 1.52 -5.12 -1.29
N LYS A 85 2.44 -4.94 -2.23
CA LYS A 85 3.20 -6.00 -2.90
C LYS A 85 4.66 -5.57 -3.13
N CYS A 86 5.46 -6.50 -3.64
CA CYS A 86 6.89 -6.36 -3.94
C CYS A 86 7.71 -5.85 -2.75
N SER A 87 7.23 -6.17 -1.55
CA SER A 87 7.79 -5.80 -0.26
C SER A 87 7.42 -6.87 0.76
N VAL A 88 8.15 -6.88 1.88
CA VAL A 88 7.86 -7.73 3.03
C VAL A 88 7.41 -6.84 4.17
N ALA A 89 6.33 -7.17 4.85
CA ALA A 89 5.87 -6.42 6.00
C ALA A 89 5.40 -7.30 7.16
N TYR A 90 5.55 -6.81 8.39
CA TYR A 90 5.10 -7.46 9.62
C TYR A 90 4.89 -6.46 10.76
N VAL A 91 4.19 -6.89 11.80
CA VAL A 91 4.02 -6.11 13.03
C VAL A 91 5.19 -6.37 13.98
N SER A 92 5.77 -5.30 14.54
CA SER A 92 6.77 -5.37 15.60
C SER A 92 6.43 -4.35 16.68
N GLY A 93 5.96 -4.82 17.84
CA GLY A 93 5.47 -3.95 18.91
C GLY A 93 4.33 -3.04 18.42
N SER A 94 4.49 -1.73 18.60
CA SER A 94 3.55 -0.69 18.13
C SER A 94 3.90 -0.13 16.74
N SER A 95 4.60 -0.90 15.91
CA SER A 95 5.04 -0.47 14.59
C SER A 95 4.77 -1.53 13.52
N TYR A 96 4.62 -1.06 12.29
CA TYR A 96 4.72 -1.86 11.07
C TYR A 96 6.14 -1.74 10.53
N ILE A 97 6.76 -2.88 10.27
CA ILE A 97 8.06 -2.95 9.61
C ILE A 97 7.85 -3.30 8.15
N PHE A 98 8.37 -2.49 7.23
CA PHE A 98 8.41 -2.80 5.80
C PHE A 98 9.86 -2.98 5.35
N LYS A 99 10.13 -4.05 4.60
CA LYS A 99 11.40 -4.30 3.93
C LYS A 99 11.18 -4.28 2.42
N SER A 100 12.13 -3.71 1.66
CA SER A 100 12.00 -3.64 0.20
C SER A 100 13.33 -3.65 -0.54
N GLN A 101 13.34 -4.30 -1.72
CA GLN A 101 14.41 -4.19 -2.71
C GLN A 101 14.36 -2.85 -3.47
N ASN A 102 13.25 -2.11 -3.42
CA ASN A 102 13.09 -0.83 -4.13
C ASN A 102 13.37 -0.93 -5.64
N VAL A 103 12.71 -1.88 -6.30
CA VAL A 103 12.88 -2.17 -7.72
C VAL A 103 11.52 -2.02 -8.41
N PRO A 104 11.34 -1.07 -9.36
CA PRO A 104 10.04 -0.82 -9.99
C PRO A 104 9.51 -2.02 -10.77
N ASN A 105 8.30 -2.47 -10.45
CA ASN A 105 7.61 -3.52 -11.22
C ASN A 105 6.92 -2.99 -12.50
N THR A 106 7.39 -1.85 -13.00
CA THR A 106 6.95 -1.21 -14.25
C THR A 106 8.10 -1.18 -15.24
N LYS A 107 7.78 -0.87 -16.51
CA LYS A 107 8.85 -0.50 -17.43
C LYS A 107 9.49 0.80 -16.98
N SER A 108 10.77 0.97 -17.31
CA SER A 108 11.52 2.19 -17.05
C SER A 108 12.75 2.26 -17.94
N TYR A 109 13.12 3.47 -18.35
CA TYR A 109 14.42 3.73 -18.99
C TYR A 109 15.60 3.26 -18.15
N TYR A 110 15.42 3.23 -16.83
CA TYR A 110 16.49 2.98 -15.88
C TYR A 110 16.84 1.51 -15.65
N TYR A 111 16.18 0.57 -16.34
CA TYR A 111 16.55 -0.85 -16.39
C TYR A 111 17.71 -1.16 -17.35
N GLY A 112 18.09 -0.25 -18.22
CA GLY A 112 19.11 -0.51 -19.23
C GLY A 112 18.59 -1.35 -20.40
N SER A 113 19.10 -1.06 -21.60
CA SER A 113 18.46 -1.41 -22.86
C SER A 113 18.31 -2.90 -23.18
N SER A 114 19.02 -3.79 -22.47
CA SER A 114 18.89 -5.24 -22.63
C SER A 114 17.76 -5.86 -21.81
N SER A 115 17.19 -5.12 -20.85
CA SER A 115 16.14 -5.63 -19.99
C SER A 115 14.78 -5.65 -20.69
N PRO A 116 13.96 -6.71 -20.50
CA PRO A 116 12.55 -6.69 -20.89
C PRO A 116 11.70 -5.60 -20.22
N LEU A 117 12.16 -5.04 -19.09
CA LEU A 117 11.56 -3.89 -18.42
C LEU A 117 12.08 -2.54 -18.92
N PHE A 118 12.93 -2.51 -19.95
CA PHE A 118 13.35 -1.27 -20.57
C PHE A 118 12.25 -0.64 -21.41
N GLU A 119 12.18 0.69 -21.36
CA GLU A 119 11.46 1.53 -22.32
C GLU A 119 12.18 2.87 -22.50
N THR A 120 11.90 3.59 -23.58
CA THR A 120 12.49 4.91 -23.79
C THR A 120 11.86 5.94 -22.87
N LEU A 121 12.63 6.99 -22.51
CA LEU A 121 12.09 8.14 -21.77
C LEU A 121 10.95 8.83 -22.54
N PRO A 122 10.03 9.50 -21.82
CA PRO A 122 9.05 10.39 -22.44
C PRO A 122 9.71 11.39 -23.39
N THR A 123 9.02 11.75 -24.48
CA THR A 123 9.52 12.78 -25.39
C THR A 123 9.71 14.11 -24.66
N GLY A 124 10.89 14.72 -24.79
CA GLY A 124 11.26 15.96 -24.09
C GLY A 124 11.93 15.75 -22.74
N ASN A 125 11.96 14.52 -22.22
CA ASN A 125 12.70 14.17 -21.00
C ASN A 125 14.15 13.80 -21.32
N MET A 126 15.02 13.96 -20.32
CA MET A 126 16.46 13.75 -20.37
C MET A 126 16.87 12.70 -19.33
N PRO A 127 17.89 11.86 -19.57
CA PRO A 127 18.35 10.92 -18.55
C PRO A 127 18.80 11.62 -17.25
N ALA A 128 18.60 10.96 -16.11
CA ALA A 128 19.20 11.36 -14.83
C ALA A 128 20.69 11.02 -14.81
N GLY A 129 21.48 11.63 -15.70
CA GLY A 129 22.88 11.29 -15.93
C GLY A 129 23.06 9.79 -16.23
N ASN A 130 23.99 9.16 -15.53
CA ASN A 130 24.30 7.73 -15.65
C ASN A 130 23.56 6.87 -14.60
N ASN A 131 22.57 7.44 -13.90
CA ASN A 131 21.85 6.74 -12.84
C ASN A 131 21.07 5.56 -13.44
N SER A 132 20.91 4.50 -12.65
CA SER A 132 20.13 3.34 -13.02
C SER A 132 19.53 2.67 -11.80
N VAL A 133 18.45 1.91 -11.98
CA VAL A 133 17.83 1.14 -10.89
C VAL A 133 18.85 0.17 -10.30
N SER A 134 18.94 0.15 -8.98
CA SER A 134 19.70 -0.85 -8.22
C SER A 134 18.86 -1.38 -7.07
N SER A 135 19.01 -2.66 -6.76
CA SER A 135 18.36 -3.25 -5.60
C SER A 135 18.91 -2.66 -4.31
N GLN A 136 18.00 -2.34 -3.40
CA GLN A 136 18.26 -1.77 -2.09
C GLN A 136 17.96 -2.81 -1.00
N LYS A 137 18.26 -2.46 0.26
CA LYS A 137 17.90 -3.26 1.44
C LYS A 137 17.19 -2.38 2.45
N PHE A 138 16.06 -1.82 2.05
CA PHE A 138 15.34 -0.87 2.91
C PHE A 138 14.63 -1.58 4.05
N VAL A 139 14.61 -0.89 5.20
CA VAL A 139 13.81 -1.23 6.37
C VAL A 139 13.16 0.06 6.87
N TYR A 140 11.84 0.12 6.80
CA TYR A 140 11.02 1.22 7.30
C TYR A 140 10.33 0.78 8.58
N THR A 141 10.48 1.56 9.64
CA THR A 141 9.73 1.40 10.89
C THR A 141 8.68 2.49 10.96
N ILE A 142 7.41 2.10 10.87
CA ILE A 142 6.28 3.02 10.75
C ILE A 142 5.35 2.79 11.95
N PRO A 143 4.99 3.81 12.74
CA PRO A 143 4.12 3.61 13.89
C PRO A 143 2.73 3.14 13.45
N SER A 144 2.15 2.18 14.17
CA SER A 144 0.81 1.67 13.87
C SER A 144 -0.31 2.65 14.20
N SER A 145 -0.02 3.62 15.07
CA SER A 145 -0.84 4.80 15.32
C SER A 145 -0.13 6.02 14.74
N PRO A 146 -0.71 6.70 13.73
CA PRO A 146 -0.05 7.85 13.10
C PRO A 146 0.20 8.98 14.09
N ILE A 147 1.43 9.49 14.15
CA ILE A 147 1.82 10.59 15.03
C ILE A 147 2.65 11.57 14.21
N LYS A 148 2.11 12.76 13.97
CA LYS A 148 2.74 13.77 13.11
C LYS A 148 4.20 14.01 13.52
N GLY A 149 5.11 13.84 12.56
CA GLY A 149 6.54 14.09 12.78
C GLY A 149 7.27 13.07 13.66
N SER A 150 6.63 11.95 14.02
CA SER A 150 7.29 10.86 14.76
C SER A 150 8.08 9.90 13.87
N GLY A 151 8.00 10.08 12.54
CA GLY A 151 8.66 9.21 11.58
C GLY A 151 10.16 9.22 11.80
N THR A 152 10.70 8.13 12.33
CA THR A 152 12.14 7.95 12.48
C THR A 152 12.73 7.57 11.12
N VAL A 153 13.69 8.34 10.64
CA VAL A 153 14.48 7.99 9.47
C VAL A 153 15.25 6.70 9.75
N GLY A 154 14.94 5.65 8.98
CA GLY A 154 15.68 4.39 9.00
C GLY A 154 17.11 4.56 8.46
N THR A 155 17.64 3.55 7.78
CA THR A 155 19.01 3.54 7.21
C THR A 155 19.30 4.65 6.17
N GLN A 156 18.35 5.55 5.89
CA GLN A 156 18.47 6.65 4.93
C GLN A 156 18.73 8.03 5.54
N GLY A 157 19.07 8.11 6.84
CA GLY A 157 19.83 9.25 7.40
C GLY A 157 19.32 10.65 7.03
N GLY A 158 18.02 10.91 7.18
CA GLY A 158 17.50 12.28 7.11
C GLY A 158 17.27 12.88 5.72
N LEU A 159 17.68 12.23 4.61
CA LEU A 159 17.82 12.98 3.36
C LEU A 159 16.82 12.76 2.25
N VAL A 160 16.04 11.67 2.15
CA VAL A 160 15.10 11.64 1.01
C VAL A 160 13.84 10.80 1.16
N SER A 161 13.91 9.52 1.56
CA SER A 161 12.70 8.70 1.65
C SER A 161 11.84 9.05 2.86
N ILE A 162 10.63 9.54 2.59
CA ILE A 162 9.59 9.85 3.57
C ILE A 162 8.52 8.75 3.66
N GLY A 163 8.64 7.68 2.89
CA GLY A 163 7.65 6.61 2.89
C GLY A 163 7.90 5.51 1.89
N ILE A 164 6.96 4.57 1.84
CA ILE A 164 6.98 3.43 0.94
C ILE A 164 5.64 3.34 0.20
N THR A 165 5.71 3.14 -1.11
CA THR A 165 4.54 2.92 -1.96
C THR A 165 3.98 1.51 -1.80
N VAL A 166 2.75 1.30 -2.26
CA VAL A 166 2.10 -0.02 -2.33
C VAL A 166 2.89 -1.04 -3.15
N ASN A 167 3.78 -0.60 -4.05
CA ASN A 167 4.66 -1.48 -4.84
C ASN A 167 6.08 -1.58 -4.27
N GLY A 168 6.30 -1.14 -3.03
CA GLY A 168 7.59 -1.27 -2.35
C GLY A 168 8.63 -0.22 -2.75
N LEU A 169 8.27 0.82 -3.52
CA LEU A 169 9.19 1.88 -3.94
C LEU A 169 9.25 3.02 -2.93
N ALA A 170 10.40 3.68 -2.83
CA ALA A 170 10.60 4.83 -1.97
C ALA A 170 9.78 6.03 -2.43
N ILE A 171 9.22 6.74 -1.45
CA ILE A 171 8.57 8.04 -1.65
C ILE A 171 9.54 9.08 -1.13
N PHE A 172 10.00 9.98 -2.00
CA PHE A 172 10.87 11.08 -1.64
C PHE A 172 10.07 12.35 -1.37
N ASN A 173 10.63 13.24 -0.54
CA ASN A 173 10.08 14.59 -0.40
C ASN A 173 10.30 15.41 -1.68
N ASN A 174 9.81 16.65 -1.70
CA ASN A 174 9.99 17.56 -2.83
C ASN A 174 11.32 18.33 -2.78
N ALA A 175 12.28 17.91 -1.97
CA ALA A 175 13.61 18.52 -1.97
C ALA A 175 14.43 17.90 -3.10
N ALA A 176 14.95 18.75 -3.97
CA ALA A 176 15.99 18.38 -4.93
C ALA A 176 17.37 18.63 -4.29
N ASN A 177 18.39 17.92 -4.76
CA ASN A 177 19.75 18.16 -4.30
C ASN A 177 20.26 19.52 -4.85
N PRO A 178 20.58 20.53 -4.01
CA PRO A 178 21.06 21.81 -4.49
C PRO A 178 22.30 21.64 -5.40
N PRO A 179 22.38 22.36 -6.54
CA PRO A 179 21.58 23.52 -6.94
C PRO A 179 20.28 23.21 -7.71
N ASP A 180 19.92 21.93 -7.87
CA ASP A 180 18.78 21.54 -8.70
C ASP A 180 17.43 21.90 -8.05
N THR A 181 16.39 21.92 -8.89
CA THR A 181 15.00 22.09 -8.46
C THR A 181 14.18 20.86 -8.87
N LEU A 182 13.04 20.64 -8.21
CA LEU A 182 12.13 19.56 -8.61
C LEU A 182 11.66 19.68 -10.07
N ALA A 183 11.58 20.89 -10.61
CA ALA A 183 11.23 21.11 -12.01
C ALA A 183 12.33 20.61 -12.98
N VAL A 184 13.59 20.63 -12.55
CA VAL A 184 14.71 20.04 -13.29
C VAL A 184 14.68 18.52 -13.15
N GLU A 185 14.51 18.00 -11.94
CA GLU A 185 14.40 16.55 -11.71
C GLU A 185 13.23 15.92 -12.47
N ALA A 186 12.10 16.63 -12.60
CA ALA A 186 10.92 16.16 -13.33
C ALA A 186 11.19 15.90 -14.83
N GLN A 187 12.20 16.55 -15.40
CA GLN A 187 12.63 16.28 -16.78
C GLN A 187 13.32 14.92 -16.90
N THR A 188 13.67 14.27 -15.78
CA THR A 188 14.30 12.96 -15.76
C THR A 188 13.33 11.83 -15.43
N PHE A 189 12.07 12.12 -15.12
CA PHE A 189 11.13 11.06 -14.80
C PHE A 189 10.85 10.15 -15.99
N ASP A 190 10.69 8.86 -15.72
CA ASP A 190 10.21 7.90 -16.70
C ASP A 190 8.69 8.03 -16.94
N ASN A 191 8.12 7.11 -17.72
CA ASN A 191 6.68 7.12 -18.03
C ASN A 191 5.79 7.01 -16.79
N PHE A 192 6.30 6.43 -15.70
CA PHE A 192 5.60 6.22 -14.44
C PHE A 192 5.91 7.30 -13.40
N GLY A 193 6.64 8.36 -13.78
CA GLY A 193 6.87 9.50 -12.91
C GLY A 193 7.88 9.23 -11.80
N GLY A 194 8.80 8.27 -11.99
CA GLY A 194 9.89 8.02 -11.07
C GLY A 194 11.25 8.07 -11.75
N HIS A 195 12.30 8.14 -10.94
CA HIS A 195 13.69 8.06 -11.38
C HIS A 195 14.62 7.61 -10.25
N PRO A 196 15.81 7.07 -10.56
CA PRO A 196 16.83 6.78 -9.56
C PRO A 196 17.78 7.95 -9.33
N GLN A 197 18.20 8.12 -8.07
CA GLN A 197 19.39 8.92 -7.74
C GLN A 197 20.69 8.09 -7.93
N ASN A 198 21.85 8.71 -7.69
CA ASN A 198 23.17 8.16 -8.04
C ASN A 198 23.56 6.81 -7.39
N THR A 199 22.97 6.46 -6.24
CA THR A 199 23.12 5.13 -5.60
C THR A 199 22.02 4.13 -5.99
N GLY A 200 21.21 4.49 -6.98
CA GLY A 200 20.25 3.61 -7.64
C GLY A 200 18.91 3.43 -6.92
N VAL A 201 18.63 4.26 -5.91
CA VAL A 201 17.30 4.29 -5.27
C VAL A 201 16.32 4.93 -6.23
N TYR A 202 15.54 4.09 -6.89
CA TYR A 202 14.36 4.52 -7.63
C TYR A 202 13.31 5.08 -6.66
N HIS A 203 12.76 6.24 -6.97
CA HIS A 203 11.78 6.88 -6.11
C HIS A 203 10.78 7.70 -6.91
N HIS A 204 9.67 7.98 -6.24
CA HIS A 204 8.69 8.97 -6.66
C HIS A 204 8.68 10.11 -5.66
N HIS A 205 8.42 11.33 -6.10
CA HIS A 205 8.20 12.43 -5.17
C HIS A 205 6.76 12.45 -4.67
N ALA A 206 6.54 12.98 -3.48
CA ALA A 206 5.23 13.11 -2.84
C ALA A 206 4.18 13.84 -3.69
N ALA A 207 4.60 14.64 -4.67
CA ALA A 207 3.73 15.46 -5.52
C ALA A 207 3.58 14.99 -6.98
N VAL A 208 3.88 13.73 -7.30
CA VAL A 208 3.83 13.27 -8.70
C VAL A 208 2.40 13.00 -9.16
N THR A 209 1.90 13.84 -10.08
CA THR A 209 0.60 13.70 -10.77
C THR A 209 0.46 12.46 -11.65
N LYS A 210 1.56 11.74 -11.92
CA LYS A 210 1.59 10.49 -12.69
C LYS A 210 1.54 9.21 -11.83
N VAL A 211 1.75 9.31 -10.51
CA VAL A 211 1.69 8.15 -9.61
C VAL A 211 0.27 7.92 -9.12
N SER A 212 -0.47 9.00 -8.83
CA SER A 212 -1.92 8.94 -8.71
C SER A 212 -2.53 9.40 -10.03
N ASN A 213 -3.28 8.54 -10.72
CA ASN A 213 -4.03 8.92 -11.93
C ASN A 213 -5.22 9.85 -11.62
N ASN A 214 -5.04 10.80 -10.69
CA ASN A 214 -6.10 11.51 -9.98
C ASN A 214 -7.19 10.54 -9.49
N ASP A 215 -6.81 9.41 -8.93
CA ASP A 215 -7.75 8.45 -8.33
C ASP A 215 -7.84 8.66 -6.81
N SER A 216 -8.64 7.83 -6.15
CA SER A 216 -8.72 7.74 -4.68
C SER A 216 -7.91 6.56 -4.13
N ASN A 217 -7.02 5.98 -4.94
CA ASN A 217 -6.29 4.77 -4.59
C ASN A 217 -5.21 5.04 -3.54
N LEU A 218 -4.91 4.02 -2.73
CA LEU A 218 -3.78 4.04 -1.80
C LEU A 218 -2.47 4.04 -2.59
N ILE A 219 -1.66 5.08 -2.39
CA ILE A 219 -0.33 5.20 -2.99
C ILE A 219 0.71 4.54 -2.11
N GLY A 220 0.60 4.69 -0.80
CA GLY A 220 1.60 4.22 0.14
C GLY A 220 1.37 4.71 1.57
N VAL A 221 2.41 4.62 2.39
CA VAL A 221 2.42 5.07 3.78
C VAL A 221 3.70 5.84 4.08
N ILE A 222 3.59 6.97 4.77
CA ILE A 222 4.74 7.76 5.21
C ILE A 222 5.25 7.34 6.59
N LEU A 223 6.49 7.75 6.91
CA LEU A 223 7.21 7.28 8.09
C LEU A 223 6.51 7.58 9.42
N ASP A 224 5.64 8.58 9.46
CA ASP A 224 4.88 8.97 10.65
C ASP A 224 3.50 8.30 10.74
N GLY A 225 3.23 7.31 9.88
CA GLY A 225 2.10 6.39 9.95
C GLY A 225 0.91 6.75 9.07
N TYR A 226 0.88 7.95 8.47
CA TYR A 226 -0.23 8.36 7.62
C TYR A 226 -0.19 7.66 6.26
N ALA A 227 -1.34 7.16 5.81
CA ALA A 227 -1.51 6.66 4.45
C ALA A 227 -1.57 7.84 3.46
N ILE A 228 -0.93 7.69 2.29
CA ILE A 228 -1.02 8.63 1.17
C ILE A 228 -2.01 8.06 0.16
N TYR A 229 -2.96 8.87 -0.25
CA TYR A 229 -3.93 8.55 -1.30
C TYR A 229 -3.80 9.51 -2.47
N GLY A 230 -4.32 9.09 -3.63
CA GLY A 230 -4.47 9.95 -4.78
C GLY A 230 -5.34 11.18 -4.51
N LYS A 231 -5.13 12.22 -5.33
CA LYS A 231 -5.74 13.56 -5.15
C LYS A 231 -7.28 13.53 -5.02
N ASN A 232 -7.96 12.57 -5.64
CA ASN A 232 -9.42 12.49 -5.60
C ASN A 232 -9.97 11.78 -4.36
N ALA A 233 -9.14 11.14 -3.53
CA ALA A 233 -9.57 10.59 -2.24
C ALA A 233 -10.15 11.68 -1.31
N ILE A 234 -9.60 12.90 -1.37
CA ILE A 234 -10.10 14.04 -0.58
C ILE A 234 -11.48 14.49 -1.08
N THR A 235 -11.76 14.35 -2.38
CA THR A 235 -13.06 14.69 -2.98
C THR A 235 -14.13 13.68 -2.55
N GLU A 236 -13.81 12.39 -2.51
CA GLU A 236 -14.72 11.32 -2.05
C GLU A 236 -15.01 11.40 -0.55
N LEU A 237 -13.99 11.68 0.29
CA LEU A 237 -14.20 11.90 1.72
C LEU A 237 -15.05 13.15 1.98
N ARG A 238 -14.87 14.23 1.22
CA ARG A 238 -15.74 15.42 1.29
C ARG A 238 -17.16 15.11 0.83
N GLN A 239 -17.34 14.27 -0.18
CA GLN A 239 -18.66 13.79 -0.61
C GLN A 239 -19.31 12.93 0.47
N LEU A 240 -18.57 12.06 1.15
CA LEU A 240 -19.06 11.24 2.26
C LEU A 240 -19.39 12.08 3.50
N GLU A 241 -18.60 13.11 3.83
CA GLU A 241 -18.96 14.08 4.88
C GLU A 241 -20.22 14.87 4.48
N MET A 242 -20.34 15.26 3.21
CA MET A 242 -21.57 15.88 2.70
C MET A 242 -22.76 14.93 2.78
N THR A 243 -22.64 13.65 2.39
CA THR A 243 -23.75 12.69 2.47
C THR A 243 -24.11 12.31 3.89
N LEU A 244 -23.14 12.16 4.79
CA LEU A 244 -23.40 11.91 6.21
C LEU A 244 -24.07 13.12 6.86
N SER A 245 -23.65 14.35 6.53
CA SER A 245 -24.34 15.57 6.97
C SER A 245 -25.76 15.66 6.41
N GLN A 246 -26.00 15.28 5.16
CA GLN A 246 -27.33 15.22 4.56
C GLN A 246 -28.20 14.14 5.19
N LEU A 247 -27.63 12.97 5.53
CA LEU A 247 -28.32 11.90 6.24
C LEU A 247 -28.69 12.35 7.66
N ILE A 248 -27.77 13.00 8.37
CA ILE A 248 -28.01 13.61 9.68
C ILE A 248 -29.08 14.70 9.58
N TRP A 249 -29.08 15.51 8.51
CA TRP A 249 -30.08 16.54 8.27
C TRP A 249 -31.48 15.94 7.98
N ILE A 250 -31.55 14.90 7.15
CA ILE A 250 -32.80 14.16 6.85
C ILE A 250 -33.35 13.48 8.12
N ILE A 251 -32.48 12.88 8.94
CA ILE A 251 -32.87 12.28 10.22
C ILE A 251 -33.33 13.36 11.20
N CYS A 252 -32.62 14.49 11.30
CA CYS A 252 -32.99 15.60 12.19
C CYS A 252 -34.30 16.27 11.76
N MET A 253 -34.53 16.49 10.46
CA MET A 253 -35.79 17.02 9.94
C MET A 253 -36.94 16.01 10.08
N GLY A 254 -36.68 14.73 9.86
CA GLY A 254 -37.66 13.65 10.02
C GLY A 254 -38.14 13.52 11.47
N ILE A 255 -37.22 13.63 12.44
CA ILE A 255 -37.53 13.61 13.88
C ILE A 255 -38.29 14.87 14.31
N GLN A 256 -37.95 16.04 13.76
CA GLN A 256 -38.66 17.31 14.02
C GLN A 256 -40.10 17.29 13.45
N LYS A 257 -40.29 16.75 12.25
CA LYS A 257 -41.64 16.58 11.64
C LYS A 257 -42.48 15.56 12.39
N LEU A 258 -41.92 14.42 12.82
CA LEU A 258 -42.66 13.41 13.58
C LEU A 258 -43.12 13.94 14.96
N ARG A 259 -42.28 14.77 15.61
CA ARG A 259 -42.63 15.41 16.89
C ARG A 259 -43.73 16.47 16.74
N PHE A 260 -43.74 17.23 15.63
CA PHE A 260 -44.78 18.22 15.36
C PHE A 260 -46.14 17.58 15.04
N THR A 261 -46.17 16.50 14.24
CA THR A 261 -47.42 15.82 13.90
C THR A 261 -48.04 15.14 15.13
N PHE A 262 -47.24 14.49 15.98
CA PHE A 262 -47.75 13.88 17.23
C PHE A 262 -48.26 14.92 18.23
N LEU A 263 -47.60 16.07 18.35
CA LEU A 263 -48.03 17.13 19.27
C LEU A 263 -49.34 17.80 18.80
N LEU A 264 -49.48 18.03 17.50
CA LEU A 264 -50.71 18.61 16.91
C LEU A 264 -51.91 17.65 17.03
N GLN A 265 -51.65 16.34 16.91
CA GLN A 265 -52.67 15.30 17.05
C GLN A 265 -53.10 15.11 18.52
N LEU A 266 -52.16 15.22 19.49
CA LEU A 266 -52.52 15.26 20.91
C LEU A 266 -53.31 16.52 21.30
N ILE A 267 -52.94 17.69 20.78
CA ILE A 267 -53.64 18.96 21.08
C ILE A 267 -55.06 18.92 20.52
N THR A 268 -55.27 18.43 19.30
CA THR A 268 -56.60 18.31 18.69
C THR A 268 -57.48 17.28 19.40
N ILE A 269 -56.94 16.13 19.83
CA ILE A 269 -57.67 15.14 20.63
C ILE A 269 -58.06 15.72 21.99
N THR A 270 -57.16 16.46 22.65
CA THR A 270 -57.43 17.06 23.97
C THR A 270 -58.48 18.17 23.87
N LEU A 271 -58.41 19.01 22.84
CA LEU A 271 -59.38 20.08 22.60
C LEU A 271 -60.77 19.51 22.23
N LEU A 272 -60.81 18.41 21.48
CA LEU A 272 -62.05 17.71 21.14
C LEU A 272 -62.69 17.03 22.37
N LEU A 273 -61.89 16.43 23.25
CA LEU A 273 -62.38 15.87 24.52
C LEU A 273 -62.92 16.96 25.47
N MET A 274 -62.28 18.14 25.53
CA MET A 274 -62.77 19.27 26.32
C MET A 274 -64.11 19.81 25.79
N LEU A 275 -64.27 19.88 24.47
CA LEU A 275 -65.53 20.28 23.82
C LEU A 275 -66.66 19.26 24.06
N LEU A 276 -66.37 17.96 24.07
CA LEU A 276 -67.37 16.92 24.37
C LEU A 276 -67.77 16.85 25.86
N GLN A 277 -66.91 17.32 26.78
CA GLN A 277 -67.19 17.30 28.21
C GLN A 277 -67.82 18.59 28.75
N GLY A 278 -68.02 19.61 27.90
CA GLY A 278 -68.73 20.85 28.29
C GLY A 278 -68.01 21.71 29.32
N LEU A 279 -66.71 21.49 29.56
CA LEU A 279 -65.91 22.37 30.42
C LEU A 279 -65.48 23.59 29.62
N THR A 280 -66.08 24.74 29.91
CA THR A 280 -65.54 26.05 29.56
C THR A 280 -64.40 26.39 30.53
N LEU A 281 -63.29 26.90 29.98
CA LEU A 281 -62.05 27.29 30.67
C LEU A 281 -62.27 28.11 31.95
#